data_AF-A0A0B1SJP7-F1
#
_entry.id   AF-A0A0B1SJP7-F1
#
_cell.length_a   1.000
_cell.length_b   1.000
_cell.length_c   1.000
_cell.angle_alpha   90.00
_cell.angle_beta   90.00
_cell.angle_gamma   90.00
#
_symmetry.space_group_name_H-M   'P 1'
#
loop_
_entity.id
_entity.type
_entity.pdbx_description
1 polymer ?
#
loop_
_entity_poly.entity_id
_entity_poly.type
_entity_poly.pdbx_seq_one_letter_code
_entity_poly.pdbx_strand_id
1 'polypeptide(L)'
;MPYTTKLGQPLMPGQTIDIHGRINSDANRVEVNLLHGAAQIDPGQAVLHANFRFDEKKLVMNTYMDGTWGKEERESMPFKQGENYDLKMR
;
A
#
# COMPACT_ATOMS: atom_id res chain seq x y z
N MET A 1 6.73 -7.64 -9.05
CA MET A 1 7.91 -7.64 -8.17
C MET A 1 7.48 -7.12 -6.81
N PRO A 2 7.65 -7.87 -5.70
CA PRO A 2 7.57 -7.29 -4.36
C PRO A 2 8.89 -6.59 -4.01
N TYR A 3 8.81 -5.39 -3.43
CA TYR A 3 9.92 -4.71 -2.77
C TYR A 3 9.56 -4.56 -1.29
N THR A 4 10.41 -5.07 -0.42
CA THR A 4 10.20 -5.03 1.03
C THR A 4 11.48 -4.53 1.70
N THR A 5 11.34 -3.56 2.60
CA THR A 5 12.46 -3.04 3.39
C THR A 5 12.04 -2.81 4.83
N LYS A 6 12.99 -2.96 5.76
CA LYS A 6 12.76 -2.72 7.19
C LYS A 6 13.16 -1.29 7.52
N LEU A 7 12.28 -0.57 8.20
CA LEU A 7 12.62 0.75 8.74
C LEU A 7 13.63 0.60 9.89
N GLY A 8 14.64 1.47 9.94
CA GLY A 8 15.64 1.47 11.01
C GLY A 8 15.07 1.87 12.38
N GLN A 9 13.93 2.56 12.38
CA GLN A 9 13.18 2.98 13.56
C GLN A 9 11.67 2.95 13.23
N PRO A 10 10.79 2.87 14.24
CA PRO A 10 9.34 3.01 14.02
C PRO A 10 9.00 4.35 13.34
N LEU A 11 7.94 4.35 12.53
CA LEU A 11 7.33 5.58 12.03
C LEU A 11 6.77 6.41 13.18
N MET A 12 7.12 7.68 13.21
CA MET A 12 6.68 8.65 14.21
C MET A 12 5.77 9.70 13.57
N PRO A 13 4.81 10.27 14.34
CA PRO A 13 3.95 11.33 13.84
C PRO A 13 4.73 12.47 13.17
N GLY A 14 4.30 12.87 11.98
CA GLY A 14 4.90 13.93 11.20
C GLY A 14 5.96 13.48 10.19
N GLN A 15 6.41 12.22 10.23
CA GLN A 15 7.26 11.62 9.20
C GLN A 15 6.45 11.24 7.97
N THR A 16 7.10 11.26 6.80
CA THR A 16 6.48 10.90 5.52
C THR A 16 7.25 9.75 4.86
N ILE A 17 6.53 8.77 4.32
CA ILE A 17 7.07 7.85 3.31
C ILE A 17 6.71 8.39 1.93
N ASP A 18 7.74 8.70 1.14
CA ASP A 18 7.61 9.10 -0.26
C ASP A 18 7.98 7.93 -1.18
N ILE A 19 7.07 7.56 -2.09
CA ILE A 19 7.25 6.48 -3.05
C ILE A 19 7.03 7.04 -4.46
N HIS A 20 8.05 6.91 -5.30
CA HIS A 20 7.98 7.30 -6.70
C HIS A 20 8.19 6.08 -7.59
N GLY A 21 7.53 6.08 -8.74
CA GLY A 21 7.71 5.03 -9.72
C GLY A 21 6.86 5.25 -10.96
N ARG A 22 6.76 4.20 -11.76
CA ARG A 22 5.88 4.15 -12.94
C ARG A 22 4.98 2.93 -12.81
N ILE A 23 3.67 3.13 -13.01
CA ILE A 23 2.73 2.02 -13.08
C ILE A 23 2.91 1.32 -14.43
N ASN A 24 3.01 -0.01 -14.42
CA ASN A 24 3.06 -0.77 -15.67
C ASN A 24 1.77 -0.55 -16.48
N SER A 25 1.87 -0.50 -17.81
CA SER A 25 0.72 -0.25 -18.69
C SER A 25 -0.35 -1.35 -18.64
N ASP A 26 0.02 -2.54 -18.18
CA ASP A 26 -0.83 -3.74 -18.04
C ASP A 26 -1.10 -4.10 -16.56
N ALA A 27 -0.76 -3.22 -15.62
CA ALA A 27 -0.94 -3.51 -14.19
C ALA A 27 -2.43 -3.62 -13.84
N ASN A 28 -2.87 -4.78 -13.36
CA ASN A 28 -4.21 -4.92 -12.78
C ASN A 28 -4.26 -4.32 -11.38
N ARG A 29 -3.22 -4.56 -10.57
CA ARG A 29 -3.16 -4.16 -9.16
C ARG A 29 -1.75 -3.77 -8.76
N VAL A 30 -1.65 -2.77 -7.89
CA VAL A 30 -0.42 -2.38 -7.20
C VAL A 30 -0.72 -2.25 -5.73
N GLU A 31 0.16 -2.74 -4.87
CA GLU A 31 -0.05 -2.77 -3.43
C GLU A 31 1.09 -2.06 -2.71
N VAL A 32 0.75 -1.23 -1.76
CA VAL A 32 1.70 -0.62 -0.83
C VAL A 32 1.23 -0.91 0.58
N ASN A 33 2.10 -1.53 1.38
CA ASN A 33 1.77 -2.00 2.72
C ASN A 33 2.72 -1.39 3.74
N LEU A 34 2.17 -0.89 4.84
CA LEU A 34 2.92 -0.64 6.06
C LEU A 34 2.72 -1.86 6.96
N LEU A 35 3.81 -2.60 7.17
CA LEU A 35 3.78 -3.89 7.85
C LEU A 35 4.32 -3.77 9.28
N HIS A 36 3.76 -4.56 10.18
CA HIS A 36 4.23 -4.72 11.56
C HIS A 36 4.44 -6.20 11.90
N GLY A 37 5.43 -6.49 12.74
CA GLY A 37 5.76 -7.84 13.20
C GLY A 37 6.51 -8.73 12.20
N ALA A 38 6.18 -8.67 10.90
CA ALA A 38 6.81 -9.49 9.86
C ALA A 38 6.97 -8.74 8.52
N ALA A 39 7.70 -9.37 7.60
CA ALA A 39 7.91 -8.85 6.23
C ALA A 39 6.74 -9.15 5.27
N GLN A 40 5.69 -9.83 5.75
CA GLN A 40 4.49 -10.23 5.03
C GLN A 40 3.26 -9.89 5.88
N ILE A 41 2.07 -9.80 5.26
CA ILE A 41 0.81 -9.51 5.96
C ILE A 41 0.45 -10.62 6.97
N ASP A 42 0.63 -11.88 6.60
CA ASP A 42 0.47 -13.06 7.44
C ASP A 42 1.80 -13.83 7.40
N PRO A 43 2.50 -14.06 8.53
CA PRO A 43 2.05 -14.00 9.94
C PRO A 43 2.18 -12.63 10.63
N GLY A 44 2.39 -11.54 9.89
CA GLY A 44 2.51 -10.20 10.44
C GLY A 44 1.17 -9.49 10.64
N GLN A 45 1.21 -8.18 10.44
CA GLN A 45 0.04 -7.30 10.38
C GLN A 45 0.25 -6.28 9.26
N ALA A 46 -0.85 -5.82 8.65
CA ALA A 46 -0.86 -4.64 7.80
C ALA A 46 -1.53 -3.49 8.55
N VAL A 47 -0.74 -2.58 9.12
CA VAL A 47 -1.28 -1.37 9.75
C VAL A 47 -1.88 -0.41 8.72
N LEU A 48 -1.43 -0.54 7.46
CA LEU A 48 -2.06 0.01 6.27
C LEU A 48 -1.82 -0.94 5.10
N HIS A 49 -2.90 -1.35 4.43
CA HIS A 49 -2.88 -2.00 3.12
C HIS A 49 -3.54 -1.06 2.11
N ALA A 50 -2.77 -0.52 1.17
CA ALA A 50 -3.29 0.30 0.08
C ALA A 50 -3.20 -0.49 -1.24
N ASN A 51 -4.35 -0.87 -1.79
CA ASN A 51 -4.46 -1.65 -3.02
C ASN A 51 -5.06 -0.81 -4.14
N PHE A 52 -4.20 -0.41 -5.08
CA PHE A 52 -4.58 0.30 -6.29
C PHE A 52 -5.08 -0.72 -7.32
N ARG A 53 -6.39 -0.97 -7.31
CA ARG A 53 -7.09 -1.90 -8.21
C ARG A 53 -7.51 -1.18 -9.49
N PHE A 54 -6.67 -1.24 -10.52
CA PHE A 54 -6.92 -0.60 -11.83
C PHE A 54 -8.06 -1.28 -12.60
N ASP A 55 -8.23 -2.58 -12.40
CA ASP A 55 -9.37 -3.38 -12.87
C ASP A 55 -10.72 -2.87 -12.30
N GLU A 56 -10.74 -2.46 -11.03
CA GLU A 56 -11.92 -1.88 -10.37
C GLU A 56 -12.00 -0.35 -10.51
N LYS A 57 -10.94 0.31 -10.98
CA LYS A 57 -10.75 1.77 -10.95
C LYS A 57 -10.92 2.36 -9.53
N LYS A 58 -10.40 1.66 -8.52
CA LYS A 58 -10.48 2.04 -7.10
C LYS A 58 -9.15 1.91 -6.37
N LEU A 59 -8.90 2.84 -5.45
CA LEU A 59 -7.99 2.60 -4.35
C LEU A 59 -8.80 1.95 -3.22
N VAL A 60 -8.39 0.78 -2.77
CA VAL A 60 -8.98 0.09 -1.63
C VAL A 60 -7.98 0.07 -0.49
N MET A 61 -8.36 0.64 0.65
CA MET A 61 -7.55 0.68 1.86
C MET A 61 -8.17 -0.20 2.94
N ASN A 62 -7.32 -0.89 3.70
CA ASN A 62 -7.77 -1.70 4.82
C ASN A 62 -6.63 -1.88 5.84
N THR A 63 -6.96 -2.48 6.98
CA THR A 63 -6.00 -3.00 7.96
C THR A 63 -6.16 -4.51 8.10
N TYR A 64 -5.05 -5.20 8.36
CA TYR A 64 -5.03 -6.62 8.68
C TYR A 64 -4.42 -6.78 10.08
N MET A 65 -5.27 -7.09 11.05
CA MET A 65 -4.93 -7.19 12.47
C MET A 65 -5.50 -8.50 13.02
N ASP A 66 -4.74 -9.14 13.91
CA ASP A 66 -5.14 -10.38 14.61
C ASP A 66 -5.69 -11.48 13.67
N GLY A 67 -5.06 -11.62 12.50
CA GLY A 67 -5.42 -12.64 11.51
C GLY A 67 -6.62 -12.30 10.64
N THR A 68 -7.16 -11.08 10.73
CA THR A 68 -8.40 -10.69 10.04
C THR A 68 -8.29 -9.34 9.34
N TRP A 69 -9.01 -9.23 8.21
CA TRP A 69 -9.20 -7.95 7.51
C TRP A 69 -10.29 -7.13 8.19
N GLY A 70 -10.04 -5.83 8.32
CA GLY A 70 -11.03 -4.86 8.75
C GLY A 70 -12.05 -4.53 7.65
N LYS A 71 -12.80 -3.44 7.88
CA LYS A 71 -13.72 -2.88 6.89
C LYS A 71 -12.93 -2.12 5.83
N GLU A 72 -13.15 -2.45 4.56
CA GLU A 72 -12.54 -1.73 3.44
C GLU A 72 -13.03 -0.28 3.37
N GLU A 73 -12.08 0.64 3.15
CA GLU A 73 -12.31 2.00 2.69
C GLU A 73 -12.00 2.08 1.20
N ARG A 74 -12.82 2.79 0.42
CA ARG A 74 -12.73 2.79 -1.04
C ARG A 74 -12.78 4.20 -1.59
N GLU A 75 -11.76 4.57 -2.35
CA GLU A 75 -11.63 5.86 -3.00
C GLU A 75 -11.51 5.72 -4.52
N SER A 76 -11.70 6.84 -5.24
CA SER A 76 -11.43 6.88 -6.68
C SER A 76 -9.95 6.61 -6.96
N MET A 77 -9.66 5.95 -8.09
CA MET A 77 -8.28 5.69 -8.49
C MET A 77 -7.51 7.00 -8.76
N PRO A 78 -6.43 7.30 -8.02
CA PRO A 78 -5.65 8.52 -8.25
C PRO A 78 -4.60 8.37 -9.36
N PHE A 79 -4.27 7.14 -9.76
CA PHE A 79 -3.18 6.84 -10.69
C PHE A 79 -3.66 6.25 -12.00
N LYS A 80 -2.80 6.26 -13.02
CA LYS A 80 -3.08 5.67 -14.33
C LYS A 80 -2.00 4.66 -14.72
N GLN A 81 -2.43 3.61 -15.40
CA GLN A 81 -1.53 2.64 -15.99
C GLN A 81 -0.61 3.32 -17.02
N GLY A 82 0.68 2.97 -17.00
CA GLY A 82 1.68 3.54 -17.91
C GLY A 82 2.19 4.94 -17.54
N GLU A 83 1.67 5.56 -16.48
CA GLU A 83 2.11 6.88 -16.01
C GLU A 83 3.02 6.79 -14.76
N ASN A 84 3.79 7.85 -14.54
CA ASN A 84 4.56 8.02 -13.32
C ASN A 84 3.61 8.35 -12.16
N TYR A 85 3.95 7.89 -10.95
CA TYR A 85 3.22 8.22 -9.74
C TYR A 85 4.15 8.77 -8.65
N ASP A 86 3.56 9.58 -7.78
CA ASP A 86 4.14 10.13 -6.56
C ASP A 86 3.13 9.87 -5.45
N LEU A 87 3.50 9.03 -4.49
CA LEU A 87 2.67 8.64 -3.36
C LEU A 87 3.35 9.04 -2.07
N LYS A 88 2.63 9.84 -1.26
CA LYS A 88 3.10 10.32 0.04
C LYS A 88 2.17 9.85 1.13
N MET A 89 2.73 9.22 2.17
CA MET A 89 2.00 8.75 3.34
C MET A 89 2.57 9.47 4.57
N ARG A 90 1.74 10.21 5.32
CA ARG A 90 2.15 11.02 6.47
C ARG A 90 1.22 10.82 7.66
#